data_AF-A0A1X1V916-F1
#
_entry.id   AF-A0A1X1V916-F1
#
_cell.length_a   1.000
_cell.length_b   1.000
_cell.length_c   1.000
_cell.angle_alpha   90.00
_cell.angle_beta   90.00
_cell.angle_gamma   90.00
#
_symmetry.space_group_name_H-M   'P 1'
#
loop_
_entity.id
_entity.type
_entity.pdbx_description
1 polymer ?
#
loop_
_entity_poly.entity_id
_entity_poly.type
_entity_poly.pdbx_seq_one_letter_code
_entity_poly.pdbx_strand_id
1 'polypeptide(L)'
;MSTDDAATANAAVSSRRSPAHRALDVTVAILLLAVHALLFVATMLVLGMLVMGTDPCGGQPCGDPAWVDRAIRLGLWAGIAIFVADLVVTVSRLARRTVAFFVPIIGCVAQLALGGAAAAMESLAGPV
;
A
#
# COMPACT_ATOMS: atom_id res chain seq x y z
N MET A 1 10.29 45.95 18.87
CA MET A 1 9.47 44.89 18.26
C MET A 1 8.46 44.49 19.31
N SER A 2 7.21 44.96 19.16
CA SER A 2 6.17 44.77 20.17
C SER A 2 5.70 43.32 20.18
N THR A 3 5.23 42.83 21.32
CA THR A 3 4.54 41.54 21.45
C THR A 3 3.33 41.43 20.50
N ASP A 4 2.73 42.57 20.13
CA ASP A 4 1.60 42.64 19.19
C ASP A 4 2.03 42.37 17.74
N ASP A 5 3.26 42.76 17.37
CA ASP A 5 3.85 42.47 16.05
C ASP A 5 4.13 40.97 15.90
N ALA A 6 4.57 40.31 16.99
CA ALA A 6 4.77 38.88 17.03
C ALA A 6 3.44 38.10 17.00
N ALA A 7 2.41 38.60 17.69
CA ALA A 7 1.08 37.99 17.69
C ALA A 7 0.40 38.07 16.31
N THR A 8 0.51 39.21 15.62
CA THR A 8 -0.02 39.40 14.25
C THR A 8 0.76 38.60 13.20
N ALA A 9 2.09 38.52 13.31
CA ALA A 9 2.89 37.65 12.45
C ALA A 9 2.55 36.16 12.63
N ASN A 10 2.38 35.70 13.88
CA ASN A 10 1.98 34.33 14.19
C ASN A 10 0.52 34.04 13.75
N ALA A 11 -0.38 35.01 13.90
CA ALA A 11 -1.75 34.91 13.40
C ALA A 11 -1.77 34.84 11.86
N ALA A 12 -0.95 35.62 11.17
CA ALA A 12 -0.83 35.57 9.71
C ALA A 12 -0.18 34.26 9.20
N VAL A 13 0.79 33.69 9.93
CA VAL A 13 1.40 32.37 9.65
C VAL A 13 0.41 31.24 9.94
N SER A 14 -0.38 31.33 11.01
CA SER A 14 -1.42 30.34 11.34
C SER A 14 -2.63 30.41 10.40
N SER A 15 -2.99 31.61 9.92
CA SER A 15 -3.96 31.84 8.86
C SER A 15 -3.49 31.25 7.52
N ARG A 16 -2.17 31.31 7.25
CA ARG A 16 -1.53 30.62 6.12
C ARG A 16 -1.41 29.10 6.29
N ARG A 17 -1.62 28.56 7.50
CA ARG A 17 -1.90 27.13 7.77
C ARG A 17 -3.33 26.74 7.33
N SER A 18 -3.73 27.38 6.24
CA SER A 18 -5.02 27.60 5.59
C SER A 18 -5.68 26.29 5.13
N PRO A 19 -7.00 26.28 4.86
CA PRO A 19 -7.70 25.23 4.10
C PRO A 19 -6.91 24.62 2.92
N ALA A 20 -5.97 25.37 2.33
CA ALA A 20 -5.00 24.87 1.35
C ALA A 20 -4.16 23.67 1.86
N HIS A 21 -3.62 23.70 3.08
CA HIS A 21 -2.87 22.56 3.65
C HIS A 21 -3.76 21.34 3.84
N ARG A 22 -4.99 21.55 4.32
CA ARG A 22 -5.97 20.48 4.46
C ARG A 22 -6.33 19.86 3.09
N ALA A 23 -6.53 20.67 2.05
CA ALA A 23 -6.80 20.18 0.70
C ALA A 23 -5.60 19.39 0.14
N LEU A 24 -4.39 19.84 0.42
CA LEU A 24 -3.15 19.14 0.06
C LEU A 24 -3.07 17.77 0.74
N ASP A 25 -3.35 17.68 2.05
CA ASP A 25 -3.36 16.42 2.79
C ASP A 25 -4.40 15.42 2.27
N VAL A 26 -5.60 15.90 1.90
CA VAL A 26 -6.63 15.05 1.28
C VAL A 26 -6.16 14.55 -0.08
N THR A 27 -5.57 15.43 -0.90
CA THR A 27 -5.09 15.07 -2.24
C THR A 27 -3.97 14.03 -2.15
N VAL A 28 -3.04 14.22 -1.21
CA VAL A 28 -1.95 13.27 -0.92
C VAL A 28 -2.50 11.93 -0.43
N ALA A 29 -3.49 11.93 0.46
CA ALA A 29 -4.11 10.69 0.93
C ALA A 29 -4.83 9.93 -0.19
N ILE A 30 -5.55 10.62 -1.08
CA ILE A 30 -6.19 10.01 -2.25
C ILE A 30 -5.14 9.45 -3.20
N LEU A 31 -4.07 10.19 -3.47
CA LEU A 31 -2.98 9.76 -4.34
C LEU A 31 -2.30 8.51 -3.78
N LEU A 32 -2.02 8.49 -2.47
CA LEU A 32 -1.43 7.33 -1.78
C LEU A 32 -2.35 6.11 -1.84
N LEU A 33 -3.65 6.29 -1.67
CA LEU A 33 -4.63 5.21 -1.81
C LEU A 33 -4.70 4.68 -3.25
N ALA A 34 -4.65 5.56 -4.24
CA ALA A 34 -4.59 5.17 -5.65
C ALA A 34 -3.31 4.40 -5.98
N VAL A 35 -2.17 4.83 -5.43
CA VAL A 35 -0.89 4.11 -5.53
C VAL A 35 -0.99 2.74 -4.86
N HIS A 36 -1.62 2.62 -3.69
CA HIS A 36 -1.83 1.34 -3.03
C HIS A 36 -2.71 0.40 -3.88
N ALA A 37 -3.80 0.90 -4.46
CA ALA A 37 -4.64 0.13 -5.38
C ALA A 37 -3.85 -0.37 -6.59
N LEU A 38 -3.01 0.50 -7.19
CA LEU A 38 -2.12 0.13 -8.29
C LEU A 38 -1.09 -0.92 -7.88
N LEU A 39 -0.50 -0.79 -6.68
CA LEU A 39 0.41 -1.78 -6.12
C LEU A 39 -0.29 -3.14 -6.00
N PHE A 40 -1.51 -3.18 -5.46
CA PHE A 40 -2.29 -4.42 -5.34
C PHE A 40 -2.48 -5.10 -6.70
N VAL A 41 -2.92 -4.34 -7.71
CA VAL A 41 -3.10 -4.87 -9.08
C VAL A 41 -1.77 -5.36 -9.66
N ALA A 42 -0.69 -4.59 -9.50
CA ALA A 42 0.63 -4.99 -9.96
C ALA A 42 1.12 -6.27 -9.28
N THR A 43 0.91 -6.42 -7.96
CA THR A 43 1.25 -7.66 -7.24
C THR A 43 0.50 -8.85 -7.80
N MET A 44 -0.80 -8.71 -8.09
CA MET A 44 -1.59 -9.79 -8.69
C MET A 44 -1.14 -10.15 -10.09
N LEU A 45 -0.78 -9.16 -10.92
CA LEU A 45 -0.24 -9.39 -12.26
C LEU A 45 1.11 -10.11 -12.21
N VAL A 46 2.00 -9.70 -11.31
CA VAL A 46 3.32 -10.32 -11.13
C VAL A 46 3.17 -11.77 -10.66
N LEU A 47 2.33 -12.03 -9.66
CA LEU A 47 2.03 -13.39 -9.20
C LEU A 47 1.45 -14.24 -10.33
N GLY A 48 0.48 -13.73 -11.09
CA GLY A 48 -0.09 -14.43 -12.24
C GLY A 48 0.94 -14.75 -13.33
N MET A 49 1.88 -13.83 -13.59
CA MET A 49 2.99 -14.06 -14.52
C MET A 49 4.00 -15.08 -14.00
N LEU A 50 4.28 -15.11 -12.69
CA LEU A 50 5.18 -16.11 -12.11
C LEU A 50 4.58 -17.51 -12.23
N VAL A 51 3.29 -17.68 -11.96
CA VAL A 51 2.58 -18.96 -12.14
C VAL A 51 2.63 -19.45 -13.59
N MET A 52 2.41 -18.56 -14.57
CA MET A 52 2.51 -18.92 -16.00
C MET A 52 3.96 -19.18 -16.44
N GLY A 53 4.94 -18.58 -15.75
CA GLY A 53 6.37 -18.78 -16.00
C GLY A 53 6.91 -20.09 -15.45
N THR A 54 6.25 -20.68 -14.44
CA THR A 54 6.64 -21.96 -13.86
C THR A 54 6.23 -23.18 -14.69
N ASP A 55 5.44 -23.02 -15.76
CA ASP A 55 4.78 -24.09 -16.54
C ASP A 55 5.65 -25.05 -17.39
N PRO A 56 6.90 -24.78 -17.81
CA PRO A 56 7.69 -25.82 -18.46
C PRO A 56 8.63 -26.49 -17.46
N CYS A 57 8.20 -27.63 -16.90
CA CYS A 57 9.09 -28.67 -16.37
C CYS A 57 9.93 -29.28 -17.51
N GLY A 58 10.85 -28.49 -18.06
CA GLY A 58 11.84 -28.88 -19.05
C GLY A 58 12.99 -29.65 -18.41
N GLY A 59 12.71 -30.82 -17.85
CA GLY A 59 13.74 -31.78 -17.39
C GLY A 59 14.23 -31.62 -15.94
N GLN A 60 13.63 -30.74 -15.13
CA GLN A 60 13.87 -30.64 -13.69
C GLN A 60 12.68 -31.21 -12.89
N PRO A 61 12.91 -31.73 -11.67
CA PRO A 61 11.83 -32.22 -10.82
C PRO A 61 10.90 -31.05 -10.48
N CYS A 62 9.64 -31.18 -10.90
CA CYS A 62 8.60 -30.20 -10.58
C CYS A 62 8.45 -30.09 -9.05
N GLY A 63 8.36 -28.88 -8.51
CA GLY A 63 8.20 -28.72 -7.07
C GLY A 63 6.75 -28.82 -6.60
N ASP A 64 6.55 -28.69 -5.29
CA ASP A 64 5.28 -29.04 -4.65
C ASP A 64 4.19 -27.96 -4.89
N PRO A 65 3.10 -28.27 -5.62
CA PRO A 65 2.04 -27.32 -5.97
C PRO A 65 1.33 -26.73 -4.73
N ALA A 66 1.47 -27.37 -3.57
CA ALA A 66 0.92 -26.86 -2.32
C ALA A 66 1.55 -25.52 -1.88
N TRP A 67 2.75 -25.16 -2.35
CA TRP A 67 3.38 -23.86 -2.10
C TRP A 67 2.78 -22.74 -2.95
N VAL A 68 2.52 -23.01 -4.23
CA VAL A 68 1.83 -22.07 -5.15
C VAL A 68 0.42 -21.78 -4.63
N ASP A 69 -0.30 -22.81 -4.23
CA ASP A 69 -1.68 -22.70 -3.76
C ASP A 69 -1.78 -21.94 -2.42
N ARG A 70 -0.75 -22.04 -1.57
CA ARG A 70 -0.60 -21.18 -0.38
C ARG A 70 -0.23 -19.76 -0.76
N ALA A 71 0.71 -19.55 -1.69
CA ALA A 71 1.14 -18.23 -2.13
C ALA A 71 -0.02 -17.42 -2.74
N ILE A 72 -0.85 -18.05 -3.59
CA ILE A 72 -2.04 -17.43 -4.17
C ILE A 72 -3.05 -17.05 -3.07
N ARG A 73 -3.36 -17.97 -2.16
CA ARG A 73 -4.30 -17.68 -1.06
C ARG A 73 -3.80 -16.56 -0.15
N LEU A 74 -2.51 -16.58 0.20
CA LEU A 74 -1.91 -15.57 1.07
C LEU A 74 -1.86 -14.22 0.35
N GLY A 75 -1.36 -14.19 -0.89
CA GLY A 75 -1.28 -12.99 -1.71
C GLY A 75 -2.65 -12.34 -1.92
N LEU A 76 -3.65 -13.13 -2.30
CA LEU A 76 -5.00 -12.63 -2.59
C LEU A 76 -5.71 -12.15 -1.33
N TRP A 77 -5.85 -13.02 -0.31
CA TRP A 77 -6.63 -12.69 0.88
C TRP A 77 -5.94 -11.67 1.78
N ALA A 78 -4.63 -11.79 1.98
CA ALA A 78 -3.91 -10.82 2.80
C ALA A 78 -3.77 -9.48 2.06
N GLY A 79 -3.57 -9.48 0.73
CA GLY A 79 -3.57 -8.25 -0.07
C GLY A 79 -4.92 -7.52 0.00
N ILE A 80 -6.04 -8.24 -0.13
CA ILE A 80 -7.38 -7.66 0.03
C ILE A 80 -7.56 -7.09 1.44
N ALA A 81 -7.17 -7.86 2.47
CA ALA A 81 -7.30 -7.43 3.86
C ALA A 81 -6.49 -6.15 4.15
N ILE A 82 -5.24 -6.08 3.66
CA ILE A 82 -4.37 -4.91 3.82
C ILE A 82 -4.98 -3.69 3.12
N PHE A 83 -5.45 -3.84 1.88
CA PHE A 83 -6.08 -2.76 1.13
C PHE A 83 -7.36 -2.25 1.81
N VAL A 84 -8.24 -3.15 2.26
CA VAL A 84 -9.49 -2.79 2.94
C VAL A 84 -9.20 -2.10 4.27
N ALA A 85 -8.26 -2.62 5.07
CA ALA A 85 -7.87 -2.00 6.32
C ALA A 85 -7.32 -0.58 6.09
N ASP A 86 -6.46 -0.40 5.09
CA ASP A 86 -5.88 0.88 4.75
C ASP A 86 -6.94 1.90 4.28
N LEU A 87 -7.86 1.45 3.42
CA LEU A 87 -9.01 2.24 2.97
C LEU A 87 -9.87 2.69 4.16
N VAL A 88 -10.28 1.76 5.03
CA VAL A 88 -11.16 2.04 6.17
C VAL A 88 -10.49 3.02 7.15
N VAL A 89 -9.22 2.82 7.48
CA VAL A 89 -8.50 3.72 8.40
C VAL A 89 -8.32 5.10 7.77
N THR A 90 -7.96 5.17 6.49
CA THR A 90 -7.80 6.44 5.76
C THR A 90 -9.11 7.22 5.69
N VAL A 91 -10.22 6.56 5.34
CA VAL A 91 -11.56 7.17 5.29
C VAL A 91 -12.03 7.61 6.68
N SER A 92 -11.84 6.77 7.71
CA SER A 92 -12.20 7.10 9.10
C SER A 92 -11.45 8.33 9.61
N ARG A 93 -10.14 8.42 9.33
CA ARG A 93 -9.32 9.58 9.68
C ARG A 93 -9.70 10.83 8.90
N LEU A 94 -10.01 10.69 7.61
CA LEU A 94 -10.49 11.79 6.79
C LEU A 94 -11.83 12.34 7.31
N ALA A 95 -12.76 11.45 7.68
CA ALA A 95 -14.05 11.81 8.29
C ALA A 95 -13.87 12.51 9.64
N ARG A 96 -12.88 12.08 10.44
CA ARG A 96 -12.51 12.71 11.72
C ARG A 96 -11.65 13.98 11.56
N ARG A 97 -11.44 14.48 10.34
CA ARG A 97 -10.55 15.63 10.01
C ARG A 97 -9.13 15.49 10.55
N THR A 98 -8.68 14.27 10.83
CA THR A 98 -7.36 13.96 11.39
C THR A 98 -6.49 13.34 10.31
N VAL A 99 -5.96 14.19 9.44
CA VAL A 99 -5.07 13.80 8.34
C VAL A 99 -3.87 12.99 8.87
N ALA A 100 -3.72 11.76 8.37
CA ALA A 100 -2.48 10.99 8.51
C ALA A 100 -2.16 10.26 7.23
N PHE A 101 -1.36 10.93 6.43
CA PHE A 101 -0.66 10.39 5.27
C PHE A 101 0.21 9.17 5.62
N PHE A 102 0.59 8.97 6.89
CA PHE A 102 1.36 7.81 7.35
C PHE A 102 0.63 6.47 7.22
N VAL A 103 -0.70 6.45 7.31
CA VAL A 103 -1.49 5.21 7.26
C VAL A 103 -1.32 4.51 5.89
N PRO A 104 -1.61 5.17 4.75
CA PRO A 104 -1.44 4.55 3.45
C PRO A 104 0.01 4.26 3.06
N ILE A 105 0.99 4.96 3.67
CA ILE A 105 2.40 4.58 3.54
C ILE A 105 2.66 3.20 4.17
N ILE A 106 2.13 2.95 5.37
CA ILE A 106 2.25 1.64 6.03
C ILE A 106 1.55 0.55 5.21
N GLY A 107 0.37 0.84 4.66
CA GLY A 107 -0.34 -0.04 3.74
C GLY A 107 0.53 -0.45 2.54
N CYS A 108 1.12 0.53 1.86
CA CYS A 108 2.03 0.29 0.73
C CYS A 108 3.25 -0.56 1.12
N VAL A 109 3.89 -0.28 2.27
CA VAL A 109 5.04 -1.06 2.74
C VAL A 109 4.63 -2.50 3.06
N ALA A 110 3.48 -2.71 3.70
CA ALA A 110 2.94 -4.04 3.97
C ALA A 110 2.64 -4.80 2.67
N GLN A 111 2.08 -4.12 1.66
CA GLN A 111 1.79 -4.70 0.35
C GLN A 111 3.06 -5.12 -0.40
N LEU A 112 4.13 -4.31 -0.35
CA LEU A 112 5.43 -4.66 -0.91
C LEU A 112 6.05 -5.87 -0.20
N ALA A 113 5.99 -5.90 1.13
CA ALA A 113 6.48 -7.03 1.91
C ALA A 113 5.70 -8.32 1.59
N LEU A 114 4.38 -8.21 1.40
CA LEU A 114 3.53 -9.34 1.00
C LEU A 114 3.92 -9.87 -0.38
N GLY A 115 4.09 -8.98 -1.37
CA GLY A 115 4.52 -9.35 -2.71
C GLY A 115 5.89 -10.02 -2.72
N GLY A 116 6.84 -9.49 -1.95
CA GLY A 116 8.18 -10.10 -1.80
C GLY A 116 8.13 -11.48 -1.12
N ALA A 117 7.31 -11.65 -0.09
CA ALA A 117 7.13 -12.94 0.56
C ALA A 117 6.49 -13.97 -0.37
N ALA A 118 5.48 -13.57 -1.15
CA ALA A 118 4.81 -14.46 -2.10
C ALA A 118 5.77 -14.88 -3.24
N ALA A 119 6.55 -13.94 -3.80
CA ALA A 119 7.58 -14.26 -4.79
C ALA A 119 8.69 -15.18 -4.23
N ALA A 120 9.04 -15.02 -2.94
CA ALA A 120 9.98 -15.92 -2.27
C ALA A 120 9.38 -17.32 -2.04
N MET A 121 8.07 -17.43 -1.77
CA MET A 121 7.40 -18.73 -1.70
C MET A 121 7.32 -19.42 -3.06
N GLU A 122 7.10 -18.67 -4.14
CA GLU A 122 7.11 -19.21 -5.51
C GLU A 122 8.51 -19.65 -5.95
N SER A 123 9.58 -18.95 -5.55
CA SER A 123 10.95 -19.41 -5.84
C SER A 123 11.34 -20.67 -5.06
N LEU A 124 10.75 -20.89 -3.87
CA LEU A 124 10.86 -22.15 -3.11
C LEU A 124 10.02 -23.28 -3.72
N ALA A 125 8.97 -22.95 -4.47
CA ALA A 125 8.11 -23.93 -5.13
C ALA A 125 8.77 -24.59 -6.36
N GLY A 126 9.83 -24.00 -6.95
CA GLY A 126 10.46 -24.52 -8.18
C GLY A 126 9.53 -24.43 -9.41
N PRO A 127 9.98 -24.86 -10.60
CA PRO A 127 9.08 -25.05 -11.75
C PRO A 127 8.03 -26.10 -11.39
N VAL A 128 6.76 -25.90 -11.76
CA VAL A 128 5.64 -26.83 -11.48
C VAL A 128 5.08 -27.42 -12.77
#